data_AF-A0A6G4N8M0-F1
#
_entry.id   AF-A0A6G4N8M0-F1
#
_cell.length_a   1.000
_cell.length_b   1.000
_cell.length_c   1.000
_cell.angle_alpha   90.00
_cell.angle_beta   90.00
_cell.angle_gamma   90.00
#
_symmetry.space_group_name_H-M   'P 1'
#
loop_
_entity.id
_entity.type
_entity.pdbx_description
1 polymer ?
#
loop_
_entity_poly.entity_id
_entity_poly.type
_entity_poly.pdbx_seq_one_letter_code
_entity_poly.pdbx_strand_id
1 'polypeptide(L)'
;IDSLNFISNTAMNVDSKQLVVSLTDHIIFAYKRLKQNQVISNPFVMETMQLYSDAYHIAKQVIDQLNAALDVHFPEDEIGFIALHIASNTEDLSMHEMTLINNVIKKGID
;
A
#
# COMPACT_ATOMS: atom_id res chain seq x y z
N ILE A 1 6.15 11.90 -7.65
CA ILE A 1 6.91 12.44 -6.50
C ILE A 1 5.98 13.21 -5.57
N ASP A 2 5.10 14.07 -6.09
CA ASP A 2 4.13 14.82 -5.28
C ASP A 2 3.13 13.94 -4.50
N SER A 3 2.70 12.81 -5.06
CA SER A 3 1.84 11.84 -4.36
C SER A 3 2.51 11.16 -3.16
N LEU A 4 3.84 11.01 -3.17
CA LEU A 4 4.60 10.48 -2.04
C LEU A 4 4.82 11.56 -0.97
N ASN A 5 4.98 12.81 -1.38
CA ASN A 5 5.03 13.95 -0.47
C ASN A 5 3.69 14.13 0.27
N PHE A 6 2.55 13.81 -0.37
CA PHE A 6 1.24 13.83 0.27
C PHE A 6 1.12 12.79 1.40
N ILE A 7 1.63 11.57 1.21
CA ILE A 7 1.68 10.55 2.27
C ILE A 7 2.55 11.05 3.43
N SER A 8 3.71 11.63 3.12
CA SER A 8 4.61 12.15 4.15
C SER A 8 4.08 13.37 4.91
N ASN A 9 3.13 14.13 4.34
CA ASN A 9 2.58 15.34 4.96
C ASN A 9 1.24 15.08 5.68
N THR A 10 0.58 13.95 5.39
CA THR A 10 -0.71 13.56 5.98
C THR A 10 -0.54 12.50 7.06
N ALA A 11 0.50 11.67 6.97
CA ALA A 11 0.78 10.64 7.97
C ALA A 11 1.57 11.24 9.15
N MET A 12 0.97 11.08 10.33
CA MET A 12 1.53 11.40 11.63
C MET A 12 2.93 10.81 11.84
N ASN A 13 3.71 11.43 12.74
CA ASN A 13 5.09 11.10 13.16
C ASN A 13 5.43 9.60 13.14
N VAL A 14 5.83 9.09 11.99
CA VAL A 14 6.42 7.77 11.76
C VAL A 14 7.74 8.01 11.04
N ASP A 15 8.69 7.07 11.15
CA ASP A 15 9.97 7.10 10.42
C ASP A 15 9.70 7.01 8.90
N SER A 16 9.31 8.16 8.35
CA SER A 16 8.71 8.36 7.03
C SER A 16 9.58 7.81 5.91
N LYS A 17 10.88 7.66 6.16
CA LYS A 17 11.83 7.18 5.19
C LYS A 17 11.64 5.69 4.87
N GLN A 18 11.40 4.83 5.86
CA GLN A 18 11.22 3.39 5.63
C GLN A 18 9.88 3.11 4.92
N LEU A 19 8.82 3.79 5.35
CA LEU A 19 7.51 3.71 4.68
C LEU A 19 7.61 4.18 3.23
N VAL A 20 8.23 5.33 2.97
CA VAL A 20 8.37 5.87 1.61
C VAL A 20 9.18 4.93 0.71
N VAL A 21 10.28 4.36 1.20
CA VAL A 21 11.09 3.40 0.42
C VAL A 21 10.27 2.15 0.09
N SER A 22 9.65 1.52 1.08
CA SER A 22 8.89 0.27 0.88
C SER A 22 7.67 0.47 -0.04
N LEU A 23 6.94 1.58 0.10
CA LEU A 23 5.84 1.92 -0.80
C LEU A 23 6.32 2.23 -2.22
N THR A 24 7.46 2.90 -2.37
CA THR A 24 8.03 3.20 -3.69
C THR A 24 8.38 1.90 -4.42
N ASP A 25 9.03 0.96 -3.74
CA ASP A 25 9.35 -0.34 -4.31
C ASP A 25 8.06 -1.08 -4.71
N HIS A 26 7.08 -1.15 -3.81
CA HIS A 26 5.77 -1.77 -4.06
C HIS A 26 5.09 -1.20 -5.32
N ILE A 27 5.00 0.13 -5.43
CA ILE A 27 4.38 0.79 -6.59
C ILE A 27 5.13 0.47 -7.89
N ILE A 28 6.47 0.42 -7.87
CA ILE A 28 7.28 0.06 -9.03
C ILE A 28 6.96 -1.38 -9.48
N PHE A 29 6.86 -2.33 -8.56
CA PHE A 29 6.52 -3.72 -8.88
C PHE A 29 5.07 -3.86 -9.34
N ALA A 30 4.12 -3.25 -8.64
CA ALA A 30 2.71 -3.20 -9.04
C ALA A 30 2.56 -2.67 -10.47
N TYR A 31 3.27 -1.60 -10.83
CA TYR A 31 3.22 -1.04 -12.18
C TYR A 31 3.82 -2.00 -13.23
N LYS A 32 4.94 -2.66 -12.92
CA LYS A 32 5.54 -3.68 -13.81
C LYS A 32 4.56 -4.82 -14.06
N ARG A 33 3.92 -5.34 -13.01
CA ARG A 33 2.92 -6.42 -13.10
C ARG A 33 1.70 -6.00 -13.92
N LEU A 34 1.22 -4.78 -13.69
CA LEU A 34 0.12 -4.21 -14.46
C LEU A 34 0.43 -4.19 -15.95
N LYS A 35 1.65 -3.77 -16.35
CA LYS A 35 2.09 -3.81 -17.76
C LYS A 35 2.23 -5.22 -18.32
N GLN A 36 2.42 -6.22 -17.46
CA GLN A 36 2.49 -7.64 -17.82
C GLN A 36 1.13 -8.34 -17.73
N ASN A 37 0.04 -7.62 -17.40
CA ASN A 37 -1.30 -8.17 -17.13
C ASN A 37 -1.29 -9.27 -16.05
N GLN A 38 -0.37 -9.17 -15.09
CA GLN A 38 -0.33 -10.07 -13.94
C GLN A 38 -1.27 -9.56 -12.87
N VAL A 39 -2.21 -10.41 -12.45
CA VAL A 39 -3.19 -10.10 -11.41
C VAL A 39 -2.77 -10.79 -10.14
N ILE A 40 -2.74 -10.04 -9.05
CA ILE A 40 -2.46 -10.54 -7.71
C ILE A 40 -3.62 -10.15 -6.82
N SER A 41 -4.11 -11.13 -6.06
CA SER A 41 -5.21 -10.93 -5.14
C SER A 41 -4.67 -10.75 -3.72
N ASN A 42 -5.23 -9.75 -3.03
CA ASN A 42 -5.04 -9.54 -1.61
C ASN A 42 -6.23 -10.18 -0.87
N PRO A 43 -6.01 -11.32 -0.18
CA PRO A 43 -7.09 -11.99 0.53
C PRO A 43 -7.56 -11.26 1.80
N PHE A 44 -6.92 -10.15 2.16
CA PHE A 44 -7.20 -9.38 3.39
C PHE A 44 -7.80 -8.01 3.12
N VAL A 45 -8.32 -7.73 1.92
CA VAL A 45 -8.87 -6.40 1.58
C VAL A 45 -10.00 -5.98 2.53
N MET A 46 -10.92 -6.89 2.83
CA MET A 46 -12.05 -6.59 3.73
C MET A 46 -11.59 -6.34 5.16
N GLU A 47 -10.71 -7.20 5.68
CA GLU A 47 -10.13 -7.08 7.01
C GLU A 47 -9.32 -5.78 7.13
N THR A 48 -8.54 -5.45 6.11
CA THR A 48 -7.74 -4.22 6.06
C THR A 48 -8.63 -2.99 6.07
N MET A 49 -9.72 -2.99 5.30
CA MET A 49 -10.68 -1.89 5.28
C MET A 49 -11.40 -1.73 6.64
N GLN A 50 -11.70 -2.82 7.34
CA GLN A 50 -12.38 -2.79 8.63
C GLN A 50 -11.47 -2.37 9.78
N LEU A 51 -10.25 -2.93 9.85
CA LEU A 51 -9.32 -2.72 10.95
C LEU A 51 -8.50 -1.45 10.79
N TYR A 52 -8.13 -1.11 9.55
CA TYR A 52 -7.23 -0.01 9.22
C TYR A 52 -7.89 0.95 8.23
N SER A 53 -9.12 1.37 8.54
CA SER A 53 -9.94 2.20 7.65
C SER A 53 -9.23 3.49 7.21
N ASP A 54 -8.54 4.18 8.11
CA ASP A 54 -7.77 5.39 7.79
C ASP A 54 -6.63 5.09 6.80
N ALA A 55 -5.87 4.02 7.04
CA ALA A 55 -4.81 3.58 6.14
C ALA A 55 -5.37 3.18 4.76
N TYR A 56 -6.53 2.53 4.72
CA TYR A 56 -7.24 2.16 3.49
C TYR A 56 -7.71 3.40 2.71
N HIS A 57 -8.26 4.40 3.39
CA HIS A 57 -8.66 5.66 2.77
C HIS A 57 -7.47 6.40 2.16
N ILE A 58 -6.34 6.48 2.88
CA ILE A 58 -5.10 7.08 2.36
C ILE A 58 -4.61 6.28 1.14
N ALA A 59 -4.56 4.95 1.23
CA ALA A 59 -4.14 4.09 0.14
C ALA A 59 -4.97 4.28 -1.13
N LYS A 60 -6.29 4.42 -0.97
CA LYS A 60 -7.19 4.68 -2.09
C LYS A 60 -6.88 6.01 -2.78
N GLN A 61 -6.67 7.08 -2.00
CA GLN A 61 -6.27 8.38 -2.56
C GLN A 61 -4.94 8.31 -3.31
N VAL A 62 -3.99 7.52 -2.81
CA VAL A 62 -2.69 7.30 -3.47
C VAL A 62 -2.88 6.60 -4.81
N ILE A 63 -3.68 5.52 -4.86
CA ILE A 63 -3.98 4.80 -6.11
C ILE A 63 -4.71 5.71 -7.11
N ASP A 64 -5.68 6.50 -6.67
CA ASP A 64 -6.41 7.43 -7.54
C ASP A 64 -5.46 8.45 -8.19
N GLN A 65 -4.52 8.99 -7.42
CA GLN A 65 -3.50 9.90 -7.93
C GLN A 65 -2.53 9.20 -8.90
N LEU A 66 -2.12 7.97 -8.60
CA LEU A 66 -1.21 7.20 -9.46
C LEU A 66 -1.87 6.84 -10.79
N ASN A 67 -3.14 6.41 -10.76
CA ASN A 67 -3.94 6.13 -11.95
C ASN A 67 -4.01 7.37 -12.85
N ALA A 68 -4.29 8.53 -12.28
CA ALA A 68 -4.34 9.79 -13.03
C ALA A 68 -2.97 10.23 -13.56
N ALA A 69 -1.90 10.09 -12.78
CA ALA A 69 -0.56 10.54 -13.16
C ALA A 69 0.12 9.64 -14.19
N LEU A 70 -0.18 8.34 -14.19
CA LEU A 70 0.46 7.34 -15.05
C LEU A 70 -0.44 6.89 -16.23
N ASP A 71 -1.67 7.38 -16.29
CA ASP A 71 -2.70 6.95 -17.26
C ASP A 71 -2.86 5.42 -17.28
N VAL A 72 -3.10 4.86 -16.09
CA VAL A 72 -3.29 3.41 -15.86
C VAL A 72 -4.45 3.15 -14.91
N HIS A 73 -4.81 1.87 -14.75
CA HIS A 73 -5.80 1.42 -13.79
C HIS A 73 -5.26 0.27 -12.94
N PHE A 74 -4.78 0.58 -11.73
CA PHE A 74 -4.39 -0.42 -10.76
C PHE A 74 -5.60 -1.22 -10.25
N PRO A 75 -5.45 -2.53 -9.98
CA PRO A 75 -6.48 -3.33 -9.33
C PRO A 75 -6.82 -2.83 -7.92
N GLU A 76 -8.05 -3.06 -7.45
CA GLU A 76 -8.45 -2.72 -6.07
C GLU A 76 -7.59 -3.42 -5.00
N ASP A 77 -7.05 -4.60 -5.31
CA ASP A 77 -6.13 -5.32 -4.41
C ASP A 77 -4.91 -4.48 -4.01
N GLU A 78 -4.45 -3.58 -4.89
CA GLU A 78 -3.32 -2.69 -4.62
C GLU A 78 -3.64 -1.64 -3.55
N ILE A 79 -4.92 -1.25 -3.40
CA ILE A 79 -5.36 -0.39 -2.29
C ILE A 79 -5.14 -1.13 -0.97
N GLY A 80 -5.49 -2.41 -0.90
CA GLY A 80 -5.27 -3.23 0.28
C GLY A 80 -3.79 -3.40 0.60
N PHE A 81 -2.93 -3.65 -0.39
CA PHE A 81 -1.49 -3.78 -0.15
C PHE A 81 -0.86 -2.49 0.37
N ILE A 82 -1.17 -1.34 -0.23
CA ILE A 82 -0.67 -0.03 0.22
C ILE A 82 -1.19 0.29 1.63
N ALA A 83 -2.45 -0.03 1.92
CA ALA A 83 -3.03 0.16 3.24
C ALA A 83 -2.30 -0.66 4.31
N LEU A 84 -1.93 -1.90 4.00
CA LEU A 84 -1.13 -2.75 4.89
C LEU A 84 0.29 -2.22 5.11
N HIS A 85 0.92 -1.65 4.08
CA HIS A 85 2.20 -0.94 4.23
C HIS A 85 2.08 0.25 5.20
N ILE A 86 1.03 1.06 5.07
CA ILE A 86 0.78 2.19 5.96
C ILE A 86 0.53 1.69 7.39
N ALA A 87 -0.43 0.78 7.56
CA ALA A 87 -0.83 0.25 8.87
C ALA A 87 0.34 -0.40 9.63
N SER A 88 1.19 -1.18 8.95
CA SER A 88 2.36 -1.82 9.57
C SER A 88 3.43 -0.85 10.05
N ASN A 89 3.37 0.43 9.65
CA ASN A 89 4.29 1.48 10.09
C ASN A 89 3.61 2.49 11.05
N THR A 90 2.29 2.53 11.12
CA THR A 90 1.53 3.49 11.97
C THR A 90 0.91 2.86 13.20
N GLU A 91 0.63 1.55 13.19
CA GLU A 91 -0.07 0.84 14.26
C GLU A 91 0.87 0.01 15.15
N ASP A 92 0.55 -0.10 16.44
CA ASP A 92 1.20 -1.04 17.37
C ASP A 92 0.60 -2.45 17.20
N LEU A 93 1.14 -3.20 16.23
CA LEU A 93 0.68 -4.54 15.89
C LEU A 93 1.37 -5.63 16.70
N SER A 94 0.67 -6.73 16.98
CA SER A 94 1.31 -7.91 17.55
C SER A 94 2.29 -8.55 16.55
N MET A 95 3.28 -9.29 17.07
CA MET A 95 4.25 -10.01 16.23
C MET A 95 3.58 -10.98 15.24
N HIS A 96 2.44 -11.56 15.62
CA HIS A 96 1.69 -12.48 14.76
C HIS A 96 1.04 -11.73 13.59
N GLU A 97 0.36 -10.61 13.87
CA GLU A 97 -0.25 -9.75 12.84
C GLU A 97 0.82 -9.20 11.90
N MET A 98 1.94 -8.72 12.45
CA MET A 98 3.06 -8.23 11.65
C MET A 98 3.63 -9.31 10.71
N THR A 99 3.69 -10.57 11.17
CA THR A 99 4.13 -11.69 10.33
C THR A 99 3.16 -11.97 9.18
N LEU A 100 1.85 -11.96 9.46
CA LEU A 100 0.83 -12.15 8.43
C LEU A 100 0.89 -11.04 7.38
N ILE A 101 0.94 -9.78 7.83
CA ILE A 101 1.03 -8.62 6.94
C ILE A 101 2.28 -8.68 6.07
N ASN A 102 3.45 -9.00 6.65
CA ASN A 102 4.69 -9.12 5.90
C ASN A 102 4.63 -10.20 4.81
N ASN A 103 3.96 -11.33 5.06
CA ASN A 103 3.79 -12.37 4.05
C ASN A 103 2.88 -11.92 2.90
N VAL A 104 1.87 -11.11 3.21
CA VAL A 104 0.96 -10.53 2.22
C VAL A 104 1.68 -9.48 1.39
N ILE A 105 2.38 -8.55 2.03
CA ILE A 105 3.21 -7.54 1.37
C ILE A 105 4.24 -8.19 0.44
N LYS A 106 4.92 -9.26 0.88
CA LYS A 106 5.88 -9.97 0.02
C LYS A 106 5.25 -10.50 -1.25
N LYS A 107 4.07 -11.12 -1.16
CA LYS A 107 3.29 -11.52 -2.36
C LYS A 107 2.89 -10.33 -3.21
N GLY A 108 2.67 -9.18 -2.58
CA GLY A 108 2.42 -7.90 -3.22
C GLY A 108 3.67 -7.27 -3.85
N ILE A 109 4.88 -7.79 -3.65
CA ILE A 109 6.13 -7.28 -4.23
C ILE A 109 6.72 -8.26 -5.27
N ASP A 110 6.52 -9.57 -5.07
CA ASP A 110 6.89 -10.63 -6.00
C ASP A 110 6.01 -10.64 -7.29
#